data_AF-A0A2V2MVW2-F1
#
_entry.id   AF-A0A2V2MVW2-F1
#
_cell.length_a   1.000
_cell.length_b   1.000
_cell.length_c   1.000
_cell.angle_alpha   90.00
_cell.angle_beta   90.00
_cell.angle_gamma   90.00
#
_symmetry.space_group_name_H-M   'P 1'
#
loop_
_entity.id
_entity.type
_entity.pdbx_description
1 polymer ?
#
loop_
_entity_poly.entity_id
_entity_poly.type
_entity_poly.pdbx_seq_one_letter_code
_entity_poly.pdbx_strand_id
1 'polypeptide(L)'
;MSGRPFADTISLLSKPVLWLPGLYAGALATAFIWLAFSGGEFIAGKMIFLGAVIFPFFVAGALGCMKSGEYTISLFGRSAVKFFFPILLPAIIAAAIIILLLILFSIPFAISGHSDPSMIAGLFIGITIPVMIFAFFADNVAVSEGLAVFASLKQSMMIASRSIFMVITCFVVSLISAGVVGTILATVWGMILSDKFTEYINLGAAEQQKIFAGFSLSDWQHILGYDGLVVTAITIGVSLIILVPFFIVYKQQCYLSALSVPSPVIPQTGEYDEKGRWYKY
;
A
#
# COMPACT_ATOMS: atom_id res chain seq x y z
N MET A 1 -3.32 -12.34 22.23
CA MET A 1 -3.80 -11.48 21.13
C MET A 1 -5.08 -12.11 20.61
N SER A 2 -6.15 -11.32 20.49
CA SER A 2 -7.46 -11.87 20.12
C SER A 2 -7.43 -12.27 18.64
N GLY A 3 -8.12 -13.34 18.24
CA GLY A 3 -8.17 -13.77 16.84
C GLY A 3 -8.96 -12.82 15.92
N ARG A 4 -9.00 -11.51 16.20
CA ARG A 4 -9.82 -10.50 15.49
C ARG A 4 -8.94 -9.32 15.06
N PRO A 5 -8.22 -9.42 13.93
CA PRO A 5 -7.28 -8.41 13.44
C PRO A 5 -7.90 -7.01 13.32
N PHE A 6 -9.18 -6.95 12.92
CA PHE A 6 -9.89 -5.70 12.73
C PHE A 6 -10.21 -4.96 14.05
N ALA A 7 -10.65 -5.69 15.09
CA ALA A 7 -10.97 -5.08 16.39
C ALA A 7 -9.71 -4.57 17.09
N ASP A 8 -8.63 -5.36 17.02
CA ASP A 8 -7.34 -4.99 17.60
C ASP A 8 -6.75 -3.75 16.87
N THR A 9 -7.01 -3.61 15.57
CA THR A 9 -6.62 -2.41 14.79
C THR A 9 -7.31 -1.15 15.29
N ILE A 10 -8.62 -1.17 15.51
CA ILE A 10 -9.38 -0.01 15.99
C ILE A 10 -8.87 0.41 17.38
N SER A 11 -8.61 -0.55 18.26
CA SER A 11 -8.05 -0.28 19.58
C SER A 11 -6.68 0.41 19.50
N LEU A 12 -5.81 -0.04 18.61
CA LEU A 12 -4.47 0.54 18.42
C LEU A 12 -4.52 1.94 17.81
N LEU A 13 -5.48 2.22 16.92
CA LEU A 13 -5.66 3.56 16.34
C LEU A 13 -6.05 4.63 17.38
N SER A 14 -6.40 4.27 18.63
CA SER A 14 -6.51 5.24 19.72
C SER A 14 -5.18 5.92 20.08
N LYS A 15 -4.03 5.37 19.63
CA LYS A 15 -2.70 5.91 19.92
C LYS A 15 -2.33 7.02 18.93
N PRO A 16 -2.06 8.26 19.38
CA PRO A 16 -1.86 9.41 18.50
C PRO A 16 -0.60 9.29 17.62
N VAL A 17 0.45 8.64 18.12
CA VAL A 17 1.72 8.46 17.37
C VAL A 17 1.52 7.64 16.09
N LEU A 18 0.54 6.74 16.05
CA LEU A 18 0.27 5.91 14.87
C LEU A 18 -0.42 6.68 13.74
N TRP A 19 -0.89 7.91 13.99
CA TRP A 19 -1.48 8.77 12.96
C TRP A 19 -0.45 9.57 12.17
N LEU A 20 0.81 9.63 12.63
CA LEU A 20 1.89 10.35 11.94
C LEU A 20 2.08 9.95 10.47
N PRO A 21 2.08 8.65 10.10
CA PRO A 21 2.13 8.24 8.69
C PRO A 21 0.95 8.77 7.87
N GLY A 22 -0.24 8.81 8.48
CA GLY A 22 -1.46 9.36 7.85
C GLY A 22 -1.37 10.87 7.65
N LEU A 23 -0.97 11.61 8.67
CA LEU A 23 -0.76 13.06 8.57
C LEU A 23 0.25 13.42 7.48
N TYR A 24 1.35 12.68 7.41
CA TYR A 24 2.33 12.84 6.36
C TYR A 24 1.77 12.55 4.96
N ALA A 25 1.12 11.39 4.77
CA ALA A 25 0.56 11.02 3.49
C ALA A 25 -0.56 11.96 3.03
N GLY A 26 -1.41 12.39 3.96
CA GLY A 26 -2.47 13.36 3.70
C GLY A 26 -1.94 14.72 3.30
N ALA A 27 -0.98 15.27 4.07
CA ALA A 27 -0.33 16.54 3.73
C ALA A 27 0.36 16.49 2.36
N LEU A 28 1.05 15.38 2.08
CA LEU A 28 1.69 15.14 0.79
C LEU A 28 0.68 15.10 -0.36
N ALA A 29 -0.46 14.40 -0.19
CA ALA A 29 -1.49 14.32 -1.21
C ALA A 29 -2.23 15.64 -1.41
N THR A 30 -2.55 16.36 -0.34
CA THR A 30 -3.15 17.70 -0.45
C THR A 30 -2.21 18.65 -1.19
N ALA A 31 -0.92 18.67 -0.84
CA ALA A 31 0.06 19.47 -1.57
C ALA A 31 0.20 19.03 -3.04
N PHE A 32 0.10 17.72 -3.32
CA PHE A 32 0.20 17.20 -4.68
C PHE A 32 -0.95 17.67 -5.54
N ILE A 33 -2.19 17.49 -5.07
CA ILE A 33 -3.38 17.95 -5.79
C ILE A 33 -3.32 19.46 -5.97
N TRP A 34 -2.94 20.20 -4.95
CA TRP A 34 -2.75 21.64 -5.06
C TRP A 34 -1.79 22.03 -6.20
N LEU A 35 -0.58 21.47 -6.20
CA LEU A 35 0.45 21.80 -7.17
C LEU A 35 0.11 21.30 -8.58
N ALA A 36 -0.48 20.11 -8.70
CA ALA A 36 -0.90 19.56 -9.98
C ALA A 36 -1.92 20.47 -10.65
N PHE A 37 -2.85 21.05 -9.87
CA PHE A 37 -3.90 21.90 -10.41
C PHE A 37 -3.54 23.40 -10.49
N SER A 38 -2.42 23.83 -9.89
CA SER A 38 -1.92 25.22 -9.95
C SER A 38 -0.87 25.45 -11.03
N GLY A 39 -0.72 24.53 -12.00
CA GLY A 39 0.30 24.59 -13.05
C GLY A 39 1.72 24.17 -12.61
N GLY A 40 1.85 23.59 -11.42
CA GLY A 40 3.10 23.08 -10.84
C GLY A 40 3.35 21.59 -11.10
N GLU A 41 2.83 21.02 -12.18
CA GLU A 41 2.84 19.56 -12.46
C GLU A 41 4.23 18.93 -12.35
N PHE A 42 5.26 19.59 -12.86
CA PHE A 42 6.65 19.12 -12.77
C PHE A 42 7.14 18.99 -11.32
N ILE A 43 6.76 19.94 -10.45
CA ILE A 43 7.11 19.92 -9.03
C ILE A 43 6.26 18.87 -8.31
N ALA A 44 4.97 18.77 -8.64
CA ALA A 44 4.03 17.82 -8.08
C ALA A 44 4.52 16.37 -8.25
N GLY A 45 4.96 16.01 -9.47
CA GLY A 45 5.50 14.68 -9.75
C GLY A 45 6.76 14.35 -8.93
N LYS A 46 7.69 15.29 -8.81
CA LYS A 46 8.91 15.11 -7.99
C LYS A 46 8.60 14.99 -6.52
N MET A 47 7.61 15.73 -6.04
CA MET A 47 7.20 15.71 -4.64
C MET A 47 6.60 14.37 -4.24
N ILE A 48 5.74 13.75 -5.07
CA ILE A 48 5.26 12.38 -4.82
C ILE A 48 6.44 11.41 -4.79
N PHE A 49 7.36 11.51 -5.75
CA PHE A 49 8.51 10.59 -5.82
C PHE A 49 9.38 10.67 -4.56
N LEU A 50 9.80 11.88 -4.16
CA LEU A 50 10.54 12.10 -2.91
C LEU A 50 9.71 11.67 -1.70
N GLY A 51 8.42 11.94 -1.75
CA GLY A 51 7.49 11.60 -0.69
C GLY A 51 7.37 10.09 -0.47
N ALA A 52 7.38 9.31 -1.55
CA ALA A 52 7.37 7.85 -1.54
C ALA A 52 8.69 7.26 -1.00
N VAL A 53 9.83 7.90 -1.26
CA VAL A 53 11.13 7.49 -0.70
C VAL A 53 11.19 7.72 0.81
N ILE A 54 10.56 8.78 1.31
CA ILE A 54 10.49 9.08 2.74
C ILE A 54 9.43 8.22 3.45
N PHE A 55 8.39 7.77 2.75
CA PHE A 55 7.28 7.02 3.36
C PHE A 55 7.70 5.79 4.22
N PRO A 56 8.69 4.96 3.82
CA PRO A 56 9.24 3.90 4.67
C PRO A 56 9.72 4.35 6.05
N PHE A 57 10.13 5.61 6.22
CA PHE A 57 10.49 6.18 7.52
C PHE A 57 9.30 6.16 8.48
N PHE A 58 8.13 6.57 7.99
CA PHE A 58 6.91 6.61 8.79
C PHE A 58 6.39 5.20 9.10
N VAL A 59 6.49 4.28 8.12
CA VAL A 59 6.14 2.86 8.32
C VAL A 59 7.05 2.23 9.38
N ALA A 60 8.38 2.43 9.28
CA ALA A 60 9.36 1.95 10.25
C ALA A 60 9.10 2.47 11.67
N GLY A 61 8.80 3.77 11.81
CA GLY A 61 8.47 4.38 13.09
C GLY A 61 7.21 3.76 13.72
N ALA A 62 6.14 3.59 12.92
CA ALA A 62 4.89 3.01 13.38
C ALA A 62 5.03 1.53 13.78
N LEU A 63 5.66 0.72 12.91
CA LEU A 63 5.92 -0.69 13.19
C LEU A 63 6.84 -0.87 14.42
N GLY A 64 7.84 -0.01 14.60
CA GLY A 64 8.74 -0.06 15.76
C GLY A 64 8.03 0.24 17.08
N CYS A 65 7.12 1.22 17.09
CA CYS A 65 6.28 1.49 18.27
C CYS A 65 5.39 0.29 18.59
N MET A 66 4.71 -0.28 17.58
CA MET A 66 3.85 -1.46 17.77
C MET A 66 4.63 -2.69 18.25
N LYS A 67 5.86 -2.89 17.77
CA LYS A 67 6.74 -3.98 18.23
C LYS A 67 7.11 -3.84 19.71
N SER A 68 7.41 -2.63 20.15
CA SER A 68 7.86 -2.35 21.53
C SER A 68 6.72 -2.29 22.55
N GLY A 69 5.49 -2.01 22.11
CA GLY A 69 4.37 -1.68 22.99
C GLY A 69 4.39 -0.26 23.56
N GLU A 70 5.43 0.53 23.28
CA GLU A 70 5.58 1.92 23.70
C GLU A 70 5.24 2.89 22.56
N TYR A 71 4.43 3.91 22.85
CA TYR A 71 3.92 4.86 21.85
C TYR A 71 4.46 6.27 22.09
N THR A 72 5.79 6.40 22.10
CA THR A 72 6.48 7.67 22.34
C THR A 72 7.11 8.20 21.06
N ILE A 73 7.06 9.52 20.84
CA ILE A 73 7.65 10.18 19.66
C ILE A 73 9.16 9.91 19.53
N SER A 74 9.89 9.87 20.65
CA SER A 74 11.32 9.55 20.66
C SER A 74 11.60 8.15 20.13
N LEU A 75 10.75 7.17 20.47
CA LEU A 75 10.88 5.81 19.99
C LEU A 75 10.48 5.70 18.51
N PHE A 76 9.45 6.44 18.10
CA PHE A 76 9.06 6.52 16.69
C PHE A 76 10.25 6.97 15.84
N GLY A 77 10.91 8.08 16.19
CA GLY A 77 12.06 8.60 15.45
C GLY A 77 13.26 7.62 15.44
N ARG A 78 13.57 7.01 16.59
CA ARG A 78 14.67 6.02 16.68
C ARG A 78 14.40 4.79 15.82
N SER A 79 13.19 4.25 15.88
CA SER A 79 12.77 3.10 15.07
C SER A 79 12.72 3.45 13.59
N ALA A 80 12.24 4.65 13.25
CA ALA A 80 12.17 5.13 11.88
C ALA A 80 13.56 5.17 11.23
N VAL A 81 14.56 5.77 11.90
CA VAL A 81 15.94 5.80 11.39
C VAL A 81 16.54 4.41 11.31
N LYS A 82 16.35 3.58 12.35
CA LYS A 82 16.94 2.24 12.43
C LYS A 82 16.44 1.30 11.32
N PHE A 83 15.14 1.34 11.02
CA PHE A 83 14.50 0.41 10.09
C PHE A 83 14.17 1.02 8.72
N PHE A 84 14.56 2.27 8.46
CA PHE A 84 14.35 2.94 7.17
C PHE A 84 14.88 2.12 5.98
N PHE A 85 16.18 1.84 5.94
CA PHE A 85 16.79 1.05 4.86
C PHE A 85 16.33 -0.41 4.82
N PRO A 86 16.19 -1.10 5.96
CA PRO A 86 15.60 -2.44 6.00
C PRO A 86 14.19 -2.56 5.40
N ILE A 87 13.39 -1.50 5.38
CA ILE A 87 12.08 -1.48 4.70
C ILE A 87 12.19 -1.01 3.24
N LEU A 88 12.96 0.05 3.00
CA LEU A 88 13.10 0.65 1.67
C LEU A 88 13.74 -0.32 0.66
N LEU A 89 14.82 -1.01 1.04
CA LEU A 89 15.56 -1.86 0.11
C LEU A 89 14.76 -3.08 -0.38
N PRO A 90 14.03 -3.84 0.47
CA PRO A 90 13.13 -4.88 -0.01
C PRO A 90 12.07 -4.37 -1.00
N ALA A 91 11.51 -3.18 -0.75
CA ALA A 91 10.53 -2.58 -1.65
C ALA A 91 11.14 -2.22 -3.01
N ILE A 92 12.36 -1.65 -3.03
CA ILE A 92 13.10 -1.37 -4.27
C ILE A 92 13.40 -2.66 -5.04
N ILE A 93 13.83 -3.72 -4.35
CA ILE A 93 14.11 -5.00 -4.98
C ILE A 93 12.84 -5.63 -5.54
N ALA A 94 11.72 -5.58 -4.80
CA ALA A 94 10.43 -6.04 -5.31
C ALA A 94 10.00 -5.27 -6.57
N ALA A 95 10.16 -3.95 -6.58
CA ALA A 95 9.91 -3.12 -7.76
C ALA A 95 10.84 -3.48 -8.93
N ALA A 96 12.12 -3.71 -8.67
CA ALA A 96 13.07 -4.15 -9.68
C ALA A 96 12.71 -5.53 -10.26
N ILE A 97 12.24 -6.47 -9.44
CA ILE A 97 11.72 -7.77 -9.87
C ILE A 97 10.50 -7.59 -10.79
N ILE A 98 9.56 -6.71 -10.42
CA ILE A 98 8.39 -6.41 -11.27
C ILE A 98 8.84 -5.88 -12.64
N ILE A 99 9.74 -4.89 -12.67
CA ILE A 99 10.24 -4.31 -13.92
C ILE A 99 10.97 -5.36 -14.77
N LEU A 100 11.82 -6.18 -14.14
CA LEU A 100 12.56 -7.23 -14.84
C LEU A 100 11.62 -8.28 -15.43
N LEU A 101 10.61 -8.71 -14.67
CA LEU A 101 9.61 -9.64 -15.16
C LEU A 101 8.80 -9.02 -16.30
N LEU A 102 8.41 -7.74 -16.20
CA LEU A 102 7.68 -7.06 -17.28
C LEU A 102 8.49 -7.00 -18.58
N ILE A 103 9.79 -6.70 -18.50
CA ILE A 103 10.68 -6.71 -19.67
C ILE A 103 10.86 -8.13 -20.20
N LEU A 104 11.05 -9.11 -19.31
CA LEU A 104 11.26 -10.50 -19.70
C LEU A 104 10.03 -11.06 -20.43
N PHE A 105 8.84 -10.80 -19.91
CA PHE A 105 7.60 -11.27 -20.50
C PHE A 105 7.14 -10.41 -21.68
N SER A 106 7.55 -9.14 -21.82
CA SER A 106 7.19 -8.34 -23.01
C SER A 106 7.84 -8.85 -24.29
N ILE A 107 9.00 -9.51 -24.21
CA ILE A 107 9.72 -10.06 -25.37
C ILE A 107 8.90 -11.13 -26.10
N PRO A 108 8.39 -12.20 -25.44
CA PRO A 108 7.47 -13.15 -26.07
C PRO A 108 6.25 -12.51 -26.72
N PHE A 109 5.66 -11.49 -26.10
CA PHE A 109 4.49 -10.78 -26.64
C PHE A 109 4.84 -9.99 -27.90
N ALA A 110 6.00 -9.33 -27.91
CA ALA A 110 6.51 -8.65 -29.11
C ALA A 110 6.75 -9.63 -30.27
N ILE A 111 7.31 -10.82 -29.99
CA ILE A 111 7.57 -11.86 -31.00
C ILE A 111 6.26 -12.47 -31.53
N SER A 112 5.27 -12.66 -30.66
CA SER A 112 3.98 -13.24 -31.05
C SER A 112 3.07 -12.24 -31.78
N GLY A 113 3.50 -11.00 -32.01
CA GLY A 113 2.73 -9.98 -32.75
C GLY A 113 1.52 -9.45 -31.99
N HIS A 114 1.41 -9.75 -30.69
CA HIS A 114 0.30 -9.34 -29.84
C HIS A 114 0.74 -8.14 -29.00
N SER A 115 0.64 -6.93 -29.57
CA SER A 115 0.98 -5.65 -28.91
C SER A 115 -0.24 -4.88 -28.41
N ASP A 116 -1.40 -5.54 -28.28
CA ASP A 116 -2.62 -4.88 -27.84
C ASP A 116 -2.46 -4.28 -26.43
N PRO A 117 -2.88 -3.01 -26.22
CA PRO A 117 -2.76 -2.33 -24.92
C PRO A 117 -3.40 -3.11 -23.76
N SER A 118 -4.48 -3.84 -24.02
CA SER A 118 -5.18 -4.68 -23.04
C SER A 118 -4.33 -5.85 -22.56
N MET A 119 -3.52 -6.46 -23.44
CA MET A 119 -2.63 -7.56 -23.07
C MET A 119 -1.45 -7.08 -22.25
N ILE A 120 -0.88 -5.91 -22.59
CA ILE A 120 0.18 -5.27 -21.80
C ILE A 120 -0.35 -4.92 -20.39
N ALA A 121 -1.57 -4.38 -20.30
CA ALA A 121 -2.22 -4.13 -19.02
C ALA A 121 -2.47 -5.42 -18.22
N GLY A 122 -2.93 -6.49 -18.88
CA GLY A 122 -3.11 -7.80 -18.28
C GLY A 122 -1.80 -8.39 -17.74
N LEU A 123 -0.70 -8.25 -18.49
CA LEU A 123 0.63 -8.67 -18.07
C LEU A 123 1.12 -7.90 -16.85
N PHE A 124 0.91 -6.57 -16.85
CA PHE A 124 1.25 -5.72 -15.71
C PHE A 124 0.56 -6.17 -14.43
N ILE A 125 -0.75 -6.41 -14.50
CA ILE A 125 -1.54 -6.87 -13.36
C ILE A 125 -1.10 -8.28 -12.94
N GLY A 126 -0.93 -9.19 -13.91
CA GLY A 126 -0.56 -10.59 -13.68
C GLY A 126 0.82 -10.78 -13.04
N ILE A 127 1.75 -9.84 -13.24
CA ILE A 127 3.07 -9.86 -12.59
C ILE A 127 3.05 -9.11 -11.26
N THR A 128 2.42 -7.93 -11.22
CA THR A 128 2.47 -7.05 -10.05
C THR A 128 1.76 -7.66 -8.85
N ILE A 129 0.57 -8.24 -9.05
CA ILE A 129 -0.22 -8.80 -7.95
C ILE A 129 0.53 -9.92 -7.22
N PRO A 130 1.06 -10.97 -7.89
CA PRO A 130 1.82 -12.02 -7.21
C PRO A 130 3.05 -11.51 -6.47
N VAL A 131 3.84 -10.62 -7.08
CA VAL A 131 5.03 -10.06 -6.41
C VAL A 131 4.63 -9.28 -5.16
N MET A 132 3.56 -8.49 -5.22
CA MET A 132 3.02 -7.75 -4.07
C MET A 132 2.49 -8.67 -2.97
N ILE A 133 1.86 -9.81 -3.32
CA ILE A 133 1.42 -10.82 -2.36
C ILE A 133 2.61 -11.45 -1.63
N PHE A 134 3.67 -11.85 -2.35
CA PHE A 134 4.84 -12.46 -1.73
C PHE A 134 5.70 -11.48 -0.94
N ALA A 135 5.79 -10.23 -1.38
CA ALA A 135 6.49 -9.15 -0.68
C ALA A 135 5.62 -8.48 0.40
N PHE A 136 4.36 -8.92 0.59
CA PHE A 136 3.38 -8.20 1.40
C PHE A 136 3.90 -7.92 2.82
N PHE A 137 4.48 -8.90 3.51
CA PHE A 137 4.94 -8.74 4.89
C PHE A 137 6.43 -8.35 5.02
N ALA A 138 7.12 -8.00 3.94
CA ALA A 138 8.57 -7.76 3.97
C ALA A 138 8.99 -6.65 4.94
N ASP A 139 8.20 -5.59 5.06
CA ASP A 139 8.36 -4.50 6.02
C ASP A 139 8.14 -4.95 7.47
N ASN A 140 7.08 -5.72 7.71
CA ASN A 140 6.72 -6.25 9.03
C ASN A 140 7.81 -7.20 9.53
N VAL A 141 8.33 -8.07 8.65
CA VAL A 141 9.45 -8.96 8.94
C VAL A 141 10.73 -8.17 9.21
N ALA A 142 11.06 -7.18 8.37
CA ALA A 142 12.26 -6.37 8.53
C ALA A 142 12.30 -5.67 9.91
N VAL A 143 11.15 -5.19 10.41
CA VAL A 143 11.07 -4.53 11.72
C VAL A 143 10.93 -5.53 12.86
N SER A 144 10.01 -6.50 12.75
CA SER A 144 9.67 -7.43 13.83
C SER A 144 10.78 -8.44 14.08
N GLU A 145 11.36 -9.00 13.01
CA GLU A 145 12.42 -10.01 13.10
C GLU A 145 13.82 -9.41 12.96
N GLY A 146 13.96 -8.17 12.47
CA GLY A 146 15.26 -7.49 12.36
C GLY A 146 16.17 -8.10 11.29
N LEU A 147 15.60 -8.70 10.26
CA LEU A 147 16.33 -9.42 9.21
C LEU A 147 16.96 -8.49 8.16
N ALA A 148 18.01 -8.99 7.52
CA ALA A 148 18.62 -8.35 6.36
C ALA A 148 17.69 -8.39 5.13
N VAL A 149 17.94 -7.54 4.14
CA VAL A 149 17.08 -7.28 2.97
C VAL A 149 16.54 -8.56 2.29
N PHE A 150 17.42 -9.45 1.82
CA PHE A 150 17.01 -10.68 1.14
C PHE A 150 16.36 -11.69 2.08
N ALA A 151 16.80 -11.72 3.34
CA ALA A 151 16.20 -12.58 4.36
C ALA A 151 14.76 -12.14 4.66
N SER A 152 14.49 -10.84 4.71
CA SER A 152 13.14 -10.27 4.89
C SER A 152 12.21 -10.64 3.73
N LEU A 153 12.69 -10.56 2.47
CA LEU A 153 11.92 -10.98 1.30
C LEU A 153 11.63 -12.49 1.31
N LYS A 154 12.65 -13.31 1.57
CA LYS A 154 12.49 -14.78 1.66
C LYS A 154 11.49 -15.15 2.74
N GLN A 155 11.62 -14.57 3.92
CA GLN A 155 10.73 -14.83 5.05
C GLN A 155 9.30 -14.36 4.77
N SER A 156 9.13 -13.17 4.18
CA SER A 156 7.82 -12.69 3.71
C SER A 156 7.18 -13.69 2.74
N MET A 157 7.94 -14.18 1.77
CA MET A 157 7.46 -15.17 0.80
C MET A 157 7.04 -16.48 1.47
N MET A 158 7.81 -16.96 2.47
CA MET A 158 7.47 -18.18 3.22
C MET A 158 6.19 -17.99 4.05
N ILE A 159 6.04 -16.86 4.74
CA ILE A 159 4.83 -16.55 5.51
C ILE A 159 3.62 -16.39 4.58
N ALA A 160 3.77 -15.65 3.48
CA ALA A 160 2.70 -15.45 2.50
C ALA A 160 2.26 -16.78 1.86
N SER A 161 3.20 -17.68 1.56
CA SER A 161 2.90 -19.00 0.99
C SER A 161 2.14 -19.89 1.99
N ARG A 162 2.52 -19.86 3.27
CA ARG A 162 1.86 -20.63 4.34
C ARG A 162 0.48 -20.09 4.69
N SER A 163 0.28 -18.78 4.58
CA SER A 163 -0.93 -18.09 5.03
C SER A 163 -1.54 -17.25 3.90
N ILE A 164 -1.63 -17.81 2.70
CA ILE A 164 -2.09 -17.07 1.51
C ILE A 164 -3.51 -16.52 1.68
N PHE A 165 -4.40 -17.30 2.30
CA PHE A 165 -5.76 -16.85 2.61
C PHE A 165 -5.75 -15.63 3.53
N MET A 166 -4.85 -15.58 4.51
CA MET A 166 -4.72 -14.42 5.39
C MET A 166 -4.29 -13.18 4.60
N VAL A 167 -3.27 -13.31 3.74
CA VAL A 167 -2.81 -12.20 2.88
C VAL A 167 -3.95 -11.69 1.99
N ILE A 168 -4.69 -12.60 1.35
CA ILE A 168 -5.85 -12.26 0.50
C ILE A 168 -6.93 -11.53 1.33
N THR A 169 -7.29 -12.05 2.50
CA THR A 169 -8.27 -11.38 3.38
C THR A 169 -7.79 -9.99 3.80
N CYS A 170 -6.49 -9.82 4.06
CA CYS A 170 -5.93 -8.52 4.39
C CYS A 170 -6.04 -7.52 3.25
N PHE A 171 -5.80 -7.95 2.01
CA PHE A 171 -6.04 -7.14 0.81
C PHE A 171 -7.52 -6.80 0.64
N VAL A 172 -8.41 -7.78 0.74
CA VAL A 172 -9.86 -7.56 0.55
C VAL A 172 -10.42 -6.59 1.58
N VAL A 173 -10.07 -6.74 2.86
CA VAL A 173 -10.53 -5.80 3.91
C VAL A 173 -9.92 -4.41 3.73
N SER A 174 -8.66 -4.32 3.31
CA SER A 174 -8.04 -3.03 2.98
C SER A 174 -8.73 -2.36 1.79
N LEU A 175 -9.14 -3.13 0.77
CA LEU A 175 -9.87 -2.62 -0.39
C LEU A 175 -11.29 -2.17 -0.01
N ILE A 176 -12.01 -2.96 0.79
CA ILE A 176 -13.35 -2.61 1.27
C ILE A 176 -13.31 -1.35 2.13
N SER A 177 -12.34 -1.24 3.06
CA SER A 177 -12.19 -0.03 3.88
C SER A 177 -11.83 1.20 3.05
N ALA A 178 -10.95 1.06 2.04
CA ALA A 178 -10.70 2.11 1.06
C ALA A 178 -11.98 2.53 0.33
N GLY A 179 -12.77 1.55 -0.13
CA GLY A 179 -14.05 1.78 -0.80
C GLY A 179 -15.05 2.51 0.09
N VAL A 180 -15.24 2.07 1.33
CA VAL A 180 -16.18 2.69 2.28
C VAL A 180 -15.78 4.14 2.59
N VAL A 181 -14.52 4.37 2.98
CA VAL A 181 -14.03 5.72 3.29
C VAL A 181 -14.06 6.61 2.06
N GLY A 182 -13.66 6.07 0.91
CA GLY A 182 -13.68 6.74 -0.38
C GLY A 182 -15.10 7.15 -0.79
N THR A 183 -16.09 6.27 -0.67
CA THR A 183 -17.49 6.59 -0.98
C THR A 183 -18.04 7.65 -0.04
N ILE A 184 -17.82 7.53 1.28
CA ILE A 184 -18.29 8.54 2.25
C ILE A 184 -17.71 9.93 1.91
N LEU A 185 -16.39 10.00 1.70
CA LEU A 185 -15.73 11.26 1.38
C LEU A 185 -16.08 11.78 -0.01
N ALA A 186 -16.31 10.91 -1.00
CA ALA A 186 -16.81 11.30 -2.30
C ALA A 186 -18.22 11.87 -2.23
N THR A 187 -19.10 11.33 -1.37
CA THR A 187 -20.43 11.91 -1.11
C THR A 187 -20.30 13.29 -0.47
N VAL A 188 -19.43 13.46 0.53
CA VAL A 188 -19.17 14.77 1.15
C VAL A 188 -18.62 15.77 0.13
N TRP A 189 -17.65 15.36 -0.69
CA TRP A 189 -17.11 16.16 -1.78
C TRP A 189 -18.17 16.57 -2.79
N GLY A 190 -19.03 15.64 -3.21
CA GLY A 190 -20.13 15.89 -4.14
C GLY A 190 -21.20 16.82 -3.56
N MET A 191 -21.49 16.73 -2.26
CA MET A 191 -22.41 17.65 -1.58
C MET A 191 -21.84 19.06 -1.50
N ILE A 192 -20.54 19.22 -1.24
CA ILE A 192 -19.90 20.54 -1.15
C ILE A 192 -19.80 21.21 -2.52
N LEU A 193 -19.60 20.41 -3.58
CA LEU A 193 -19.38 20.90 -4.94
C LEU A 193 -20.60 20.75 -5.86
N SER A 194 -21.78 20.46 -5.30
CA SER A 194 -23.00 20.24 -6.09
C SER A 194 -23.28 21.39 -7.05
N ASP A 195 -23.04 22.62 -6.59
CA ASP A 195 -23.28 23.85 -7.34
C ASP A 195 -22.36 24.00 -8.55
N LYS A 196 -21.21 23.31 -8.56
CA LYS A 196 -20.26 23.29 -9.69
C LYS A 196 -20.68 22.32 -10.80
N PHE A 197 -21.61 21.41 -10.52
CA PHE A 197 -22.04 20.36 -11.44
C PHE A 197 -23.51 20.47 -11.87
N THR A 198 -24.18 21.59 -11.60
CA THR A 198 -25.61 21.80 -11.88
C THR A 198 -25.98 21.60 -13.35
N GLU A 199 -25.08 21.99 -14.27
CA GLU A 199 -25.29 21.81 -15.71
C GLU A 199 -25.30 20.34 -16.14
N TYR A 200 -24.68 19.46 -15.36
CA TYR A 200 -24.58 18.03 -15.66
C TYR A 200 -25.61 17.19 -14.90
N ILE A 201 -26.28 17.71 -13.86
CA ILE A 201 -27.24 16.96 -13.01
C ILE A 201 -28.40 16.37 -13.81
N ASN A 202 -28.83 17.04 -14.88
CA ASN A 202 -29.96 16.59 -15.69
C ASN A 202 -29.58 15.52 -16.74
N LEU A 203 -28.29 15.21 -16.88
CA LEU A 203 -27.80 14.18 -17.80
C LEU A 203 -27.91 12.79 -17.16
N GLY A 204 -28.18 11.77 -17.98
CA GLY A 204 -28.15 10.38 -17.51
C GLY A 204 -26.74 9.95 -17.10
N ALA A 205 -26.62 9.03 -16.14
CA ALA A 205 -25.32 8.60 -15.58
C ALA A 205 -24.31 8.12 -16.65
N ALA A 206 -24.78 7.45 -17.70
CA ALA A 206 -23.92 7.00 -18.80
C ALA A 206 -23.37 8.17 -19.64
N GLU A 207 -24.15 9.24 -19.79
CA GLU A 207 -23.77 10.43 -20.53
C GLU A 207 -22.80 11.31 -19.74
N GLN A 208 -23.06 11.48 -18.43
CA GLN A 208 -22.12 12.10 -17.50
C GLN A 208 -20.76 11.39 -17.52
N GLN A 209 -20.74 10.06 -17.41
CA GLN A 209 -19.50 9.29 -17.45
C GLN A 209 -18.74 9.49 -18.77
N LYS A 210 -19.45 9.54 -19.90
CA LYS A 210 -18.83 9.76 -21.21
C LYS A 210 -18.18 11.14 -21.31
N ILE A 211 -18.84 12.17 -20.79
CA ILE A 211 -18.33 13.55 -20.78
C ILE A 211 -17.12 13.66 -19.85
N PHE A 212 -17.24 13.21 -18.60
CA PHE A 212 -16.18 13.30 -17.60
C PHE A 212 -14.96 12.43 -17.95
N ALA A 213 -15.15 11.30 -18.63
CA ALA A 213 -14.03 10.49 -19.13
C ALA A 213 -13.22 11.19 -20.22
N GLY A 214 -13.79 12.19 -20.89
CA GLY A 214 -13.11 13.01 -21.91
C GLY A 214 -12.41 14.24 -21.34
N PHE A 215 -12.57 14.56 -20.05
CA PHE A 215 -12.01 15.76 -19.46
C PHE A 215 -10.50 15.65 -19.26
N SER A 216 -9.80 16.67 -19.74
CA SER A 216 -8.41 16.94 -19.42
C SER A 216 -8.29 17.55 -18.01
N LEU A 217 -7.05 17.64 -17.49
CA LEU A 217 -6.79 18.28 -16.20
C LEU A 217 -7.25 19.75 -16.20
N SER A 218 -7.09 20.46 -17.32
CA SER A 218 -7.55 21.84 -17.48
C SER A 218 -9.07 21.99 -17.45
N ASP A 219 -9.82 21.02 -17.98
CA ASP A 219 -11.28 21.04 -17.94
C ASP A 219 -11.78 20.90 -16.50
N TRP A 220 -11.16 20.00 -15.73
CA TRP A 220 -11.42 19.87 -14.30
C TRP A 220 -11.07 21.13 -13.52
N GLN A 221 -9.95 21.78 -13.83
CA GLN A 221 -9.57 23.07 -13.22
C GLN A 221 -10.63 24.14 -13.48
N HIS A 222 -11.14 24.21 -14.71
CA HIS A 222 -12.11 25.22 -15.10
C HIS A 222 -13.44 25.06 -14.34
N ILE A 223 -13.95 23.84 -14.23
CA ILE A 223 -15.25 23.57 -13.60
C ILE A 223 -15.17 23.71 -12.07
N LEU A 224 -14.12 23.17 -11.46
CA LEU A 224 -13.95 23.22 -10.01
C LEU A 224 -13.66 24.65 -9.52
N GLY A 225 -12.88 25.42 -10.29
CA GLY A 225 -12.34 26.69 -9.85
C GLY A 225 -11.46 26.55 -8.60
N TYR A 226 -10.94 27.66 -8.09
CA TYR A 226 -10.04 27.65 -6.93
C TYR A 226 -10.63 26.95 -5.69
N ASP A 227 -11.87 27.28 -5.33
CA ASP A 227 -12.53 26.72 -4.15
C ASP A 227 -12.73 25.20 -4.29
N GLY A 228 -13.12 24.72 -5.47
CA GLY A 228 -13.30 23.29 -5.73
C GLY A 228 -11.99 22.52 -5.68
N LEU A 229 -10.88 23.13 -6.06
CA LEU A 229 -9.55 22.54 -5.94
C LEU A 229 -9.12 22.38 -4.48
N VAL A 230 -9.34 23.39 -3.64
CA VAL A 230 -9.06 23.31 -2.20
C VAL A 230 -9.87 22.17 -1.57
N VAL A 231 -11.17 22.12 -1.84
CA VAL A 231 -12.06 21.07 -1.32
C VAL A 231 -11.58 19.69 -1.78
N THR A 232 -11.24 19.53 -3.06
CA THR A 232 -10.73 18.25 -3.60
C THR A 232 -9.42 17.83 -2.92
N ALA A 233 -8.47 18.75 -2.77
CA ALA A 233 -7.18 18.49 -2.14
C ALA A 233 -7.32 18.10 -0.66
N ILE A 234 -8.22 18.76 0.08
CA ILE A 234 -8.50 18.46 1.49
C ILE A 234 -9.21 17.11 1.61
N THR A 235 -10.23 16.83 0.80
CA THR A 235 -10.97 15.56 0.85
C THR A 235 -10.03 14.37 0.61
N ILE A 236 -9.18 14.45 -0.41
CA ILE A 236 -8.19 13.40 -0.69
C ILE A 236 -7.17 13.31 0.45
N GLY A 237 -6.69 14.44 0.98
CA GLY A 237 -5.78 14.47 2.13
C GLY A 237 -6.36 13.75 3.35
N VAL A 238 -7.59 14.10 3.72
CA VAL A 238 -8.34 13.49 4.84
C VAL A 238 -8.51 11.99 4.62
N SER A 239 -8.77 11.54 3.38
CA SER A 239 -8.88 10.11 3.07
C SER A 239 -7.61 9.34 3.43
N LEU A 240 -6.44 9.90 3.12
CA LEU A 240 -5.15 9.27 3.44
C LEU A 240 -4.78 9.38 4.91
N ILE A 241 -5.16 10.47 5.58
CA ILE A 241 -5.00 10.61 7.03
C ILE A 241 -5.68 9.45 7.77
N ILE A 242 -6.82 8.99 7.27
CA ILE A 242 -7.59 7.89 7.86
C ILE A 242 -7.07 6.53 7.38
N LEU A 243 -6.90 6.35 6.07
CA LEU A 243 -6.62 5.03 5.47
C LEU A 243 -5.19 4.55 5.72
N VAL A 244 -4.20 5.43 5.63
CA VAL A 244 -2.78 5.03 5.79
C VAL A 244 -2.48 4.43 7.17
N PRO A 245 -2.83 5.06 8.30
CA PRO A 245 -2.56 4.47 9.61
C PRO A 245 -3.38 3.19 9.81
N PHE A 246 -4.61 3.14 9.31
CA PHE A 246 -5.41 1.92 9.31
C PHE A 246 -4.71 0.78 8.57
N PHE A 247 -4.20 1.00 7.35
CA PHE A 247 -3.50 -0.04 6.58
C PHE A 247 -2.24 -0.52 7.27
N ILE A 248 -1.42 0.37 7.82
CA ILE A 248 -0.18 -0.01 8.52
C ILE A 248 -0.50 -0.88 9.74
N VAL A 249 -1.45 -0.46 10.57
CA VAL A 249 -1.81 -1.18 11.80
C VAL A 249 -2.50 -2.51 11.47
N TYR A 250 -3.45 -2.51 10.53
CA TYR A 250 -4.18 -3.70 10.11
C TYR A 250 -3.24 -4.75 9.51
N LYS A 251 -2.30 -4.30 8.67
CA LYS A 251 -1.27 -5.16 8.09
C LYS A 251 -0.38 -5.81 9.16
N GLN A 252 0.00 -5.07 10.21
CA GLN A 252 0.73 -5.64 11.35
C GLN A 252 -0.09 -6.71 12.10
N GLN A 253 -1.40 -6.47 12.31
CA GLN A 253 -2.25 -7.48 12.95
C GLN A 253 -2.43 -8.74 12.09
N CYS A 254 -2.54 -8.54 10.78
CA CYS A 254 -2.52 -9.61 9.79
C CYS A 254 -1.23 -10.43 9.85
N TYR A 255 -0.08 -9.77 9.96
CA TYR A 255 1.22 -10.42 10.10
C TYR A 255 1.29 -11.27 11.37
N LEU A 256 0.90 -10.71 12.52
CA LEU A 256 0.87 -11.43 13.79
C LEU A 256 -0.06 -12.66 13.75
N SER A 257 -1.20 -12.52 13.08
CA SER A 257 -2.13 -13.64 12.85
C SER A 257 -1.54 -14.71 11.93
N ALA A 258 -0.84 -14.31 10.86
CA ALA A 258 -0.18 -15.24 9.94
C ALA A 258 0.93 -16.05 10.64
N LEU A 259 1.66 -15.45 11.59
CA LEU A 259 2.64 -16.18 12.41
C LEU A 259 2.02 -17.27 13.30
N SER A 260 0.75 -17.10 13.69
CA SER A 260 0.03 -18.04 14.57
C SER A 260 -0.49 -19.29 13.86
N VAL A 261 -0.61 -19.26 12.53
CA VAL A 261 -1.02 -20.43 11.72
C VAL A 261 0.07 -21.48 11.85
N PRO A 262 -0.15 -22.71 12.36
CA PRO A 262 0.92 -23.71 12.60
C PRO A 262 1.77 -23.99 11.35
N SER A 263 3.06 -24.27 11.54
CA SER A 263 3.91 -24.63 10.41
C SER A 263 3.55 -26.06 10.04
N PRO A 264 3.35 -26.39 8.76
CA PRO A 264 3.38 -27.79 8.38
C PRO A 264 4.68 -28.34 8.93
N VAL A 265 4.59 -29.33 9.83
CA VAL A 265 5.74 -30.08 10.28
C VAL A 265 6.21 -30.78 9.03
N ILE A 266 7.21 -30.22 8.35
CA ILE A 266 7.97 -30.96 7.35
C ILE A 266 8.56 -32.11 8.18
N PRO A 267 8.16 -33.37 7.97
CA PRO A 267 8.82 -34.47 8.63
C PRO A 267 10.30 -34.31 8.31
N GLN A 268 11.16 -34.22 9.33
CA GLN A 268 12.59 -34.27 9.06
C GLN A 268 12.89 -35.67 8.53
N THR A 269 12.78 -35.86 7.22
CA THR A 269 13.25 -37.04 6.52
C THR A 269 14.77 -36.99 6.59
N GLY A 270 15.31 -37.78 7.48
CA GLY A 270 16.74 -38.06 7.52
C GLY A 270 16.95 -39.56 7.41
N GLU A 271 18.11 -39.91 6.89
CA GLU A 271 18.56 -41.29 6.83
C GLU A 271 19.80 -41.42 7.71
N TYR A 272 19.87 -42.53 8.45
CA TYR A 272 21.08 -42.89 9.16
C TYR A 272 22.02 -43.59 8.17
N ASP A 273 23.24 -43.09 8.05
CA ASP A 273 24.33 -43.82 7.39
C ASP A 273 24.64 -45.11 8.17
N GLU A 274 25.29 -46.08 7.54
CA GLU A 274 25.76 -47.35 8.11
C GLU A 274 26.63 -47.15 9.36
N LYS A 275 27.19 -45.94 9.54
CA LYS A 275 27.98 -45.51 10.70
C LYS A 275 27.17 -44.79 11.79
N GLY A 276 25.83 -44.81 11.72
CA GLY A 276 24.94 -44.20 12.72
C GLY A 276 24.93 -42.68 12.72
N ARG A 277 25.39 -42.04 11.63
CA ARG A 277 25.37 -40.57 11.49
C ARG A 277 24.06 -40.13 10.85
N TRP A 278 23.40 -39.16 11.47
CA TRP A 278 22.15 -38.60 10.98
C TRP A 278 22.41 -37.55 9.90
N TYR A 279 21.88 -37.76 8.70
CA TYR A 279 21.89 -36.77 7.63
C TYR A 279 20.47 -36.24 7.42
N LYS A 280 20.34 -34.90 7.37
CA LYS A 280 19.07 -34.21 7.12
C LYS A 280 18.92 -33.96 5.63
N TYR A 281 17.77 -34.31 5.07
CA TYR A 281 17.34 -33.90 3.73
C TYR A 281 16.28 -32.80 3.81
#